data_AF-A0A5S4WVP6-F1
#
_entry.id   AF-A0A5S4WVP6-F1
#
_cell.length_a   1.000
_cell.length_b   1.000
_cell.length_c   1.000
_cell.angle_alpha   90.00
_cell.angle_beta   90.00
_cell.angle_gamma   90.00
#
_symmetry.space_group_name_H-M   'P 1'
#
loop_
_entity.id
_entity.type
_entity.pdbx_description
1 polymer ?
#
loop_
_entity_poly.entity_id
_entity_poly.type
_entity_poly.pdbx_seq_one_letter_code
_entity_poly.pdbx_strand_id
1 'polypeptide(L)'
;MLSKREGQFAMFARADVQKVGRQYIFGPEMIRASVFNQMAQLNRWLKSVGVLPVASLIGEKGKVYDRKLFEATLHLQPKPLDEVVPGKRENHRLSQKDKEEAVAAVKSGLTPHHVAQRLGVHHCTVAKWAKEFEETGRVRPVGKLAPWAAAIVAMIEADPARSAHALWKKFNEINKLTVAYTTFSAFMAEIGFSRDPTTGLFHRPDRH
;
A
#
# COMPACT_ATOMS: atom_id res chain seq x y z
N MET A 1 43.04 -26.76 -26.42
CA MET A 1 41.82 -27.59 -26.62
C MET A 1 41.52 -28.31 -25.32
N LEU A 2 40.48 -27.89 -24.58
CA LEU A 2 40.05 -28.55 -23.34
C LEU A 2 39.08 -29.69 -23.71
N SER A 3 39.49 -30.93 -23.41
CA SER A 3 38.69 -32.12 -23.67
C SER A 3 37.38 -32.08 -22.88
N LYS A 4 36.25 -32.19 -23.57
CA LYS A 4 34.94 -32.51 -22.98
C LYS A 4 35.11 -33.75 -22.09
N ARG A 5 34.99 -33.58 -20.77
CA ARG A 5 34.83 -34.73 -19.86
C ARG A 5 33.40 -35.22 -19.97
N GLU A 6 33.25 -36.46 -20.40
CA GLU A 6 31.99 -37.19 -20.42
C GLU A 6 31.50 -37.44 -18.98
N GLY A 7 30.40 -36.78 -18.61
CA GLY A 7 29.27 -37.43 -17.94
C GLY A 7 29.46 -38.08 -16.57
N GLN A 8 30.31 -37.59 -15.67
CA GLN A 8 30.21 -37.95 -14.24
C GLN A 8 29.20 -37.03 -13.55
N PHE A 9 27.94 -37.44 -13.49
CA PHE A 9 27.00 -36.85 -12.54
C PHE A 9 27.54 -37.16 -11.14
N ALA A 10 28.03 -36.15 -10.43
CA ALA A 10 28.36 -36.28 -9.02
C ALA A 10 27.07 -36.64 -8.28
N MET A 11 26.89 -37.93 -7.95
CA MET A 11 25.77 -38.37 -7.13
C MET A 11 26.01 -37.86 -5.71
N PHE A 12 25.17 -36.93 -5.25
CA PHE A 12 25.17 -36.52 -3.86
C PHE A 12 24.69 -37.67 -2.97
N ALA A 13 25.35 -37.91 -1.84
CA ALA A 13 24.88 -38.90 -0.88
C ALA A 13 23.50 -38.50 -0.36
N ARG A 14 22.60 -39.47 -0.20
CA ARG A 14 21.22 -39.24 0.29
C ARG A 14 21.21 -38.48 1.63
N ALA A 15 22.16 -38.79 2.52
CA ALA A 15 22.30 -38.14 3.82
C ALA A 15 22.58 -36.63 3.69
N ASP A 16 23.43 -36.23 2.73
CA ASP A 16 23.76 -34.82 2.51
C ASP A 16 22.56 -34.06 1.95
N VAL A 17 21.83 -34.66 1.00
CA VAL A 17 20.60 -34.07 0.44
C VAL A 17 19.56 -33.87 1.54
N GLN A 18 19.41 -34.84 2.45
CA GLN A 18 18.49 -34.72 3.59
C GLN A 18 18.94 -33.63 4.57
N LYS A 19 20.24 -33.53 4.85
CA LYS A 19 20.79 -32.48 5.71
C LYS A 19 20.52 -31.09 5.13
N VAL A 20 20.78 -30.90 3.83
CA VAL A 20 20.48 -29.66 3.11
C VAL A 20 18.99 -29.35 3.13
N GLY A 21 18.12 -30.34 2.87
CA GLY A 21 16.67 -30.16 2.89
C GLY A 21 16.10 -29.78 4.26
N ARG A 22 16.75 -30.18 5.37
CA ARG A 22 16.37 -29.75 6.74
C ARG A 22 16.80 -28.33 7.08
N GLN A 23 17.91 -27.87 6.51
CA GLN A 23 18.46 -26.54 6.81
C GLN A 23 17.88 -25.46 5.90
N TYR A 24 17.68 -25.80 4.62
CA TYR A 24 17.28 -24.85 3.59
C TYR A 24 15.94 -25.22 2.98
N ILE A 25 15.27 -24.19 2.46
CA ILE A 25 14.04 -24.35 1.70
C ILE A 25 14.16 -23.65 0.35
N PHE A 26 13.54 -24.26 -0.66
CA PHE A 26 13.60 -23.81 -2.05
C PHE A 26 12.23 -23.36 -2.54
N GLY A 27 12.24 -22.55 -3.59
CA GLY A 27 11.06 -21.89 -4.13
C GLY A 27 9.80 -22.78 -4.31
N PRO A 28 9.87 -23.93 -4.98
CA PRO A 28 8.69 -24.78 -5.19
C PRO A 28 8.06 -25.33 -3.90
N GLU A 29 8.86 -25.50 -2.85
CA GLU A 29 8.35 -25.92 -1.54
C GLU A 29 7.74 -24.73 -0.79
N MET A 30 8.41 -23.58 -0.81
CA MET A 30 7.90 -22.36 -0.16
C MET A 30 6.56 -21.92 -0.74
N ILE A 31 6.37 -22.03 -2.06
CA ILE A 31 5.10 -21.71 -2.72
C ILE A 31 3.98 -22.61 -2.20
N ARG A 32 4.23 -23.93 -2.08
CA ARG A 32 3.26 -24.89 -1.55
C ARG A 32 2.92 -24.65 -0.08
N ALA A 33 3.88 -24.14 0.70
CA ALA A 33 3.70 -23.81 2.12
C ALA A 33 3.14 -22.39 2.35
N SER A 34 2.91 -21.61 1.29
CA SER A 34 2.48 -20.21 1.40
C SER A 34 1.16 -19.95 0.69
N VAL A 35 0.52 -18.84 1.04
CA VAL A 35 -0.67 -18.31 0.34
C VAL A 35 -0.35 -17.72 -1.04
N PHE A 36 0.93 -17.61 -1.40
CA PHE A 36 1.36 -17.01 -2.66
C PHE A 36 1.48 -18.06 -3.76
N ASN A 37 0.87 -17.79 -4.91
CA ASN A 37 0.96 -18.64 -6.10
C ASN A 37 2.15 -18.30 -7.02
N GLN A 38 2.90 -17.22 -6.73
CA GLN A 38 3.99 -16.73 -7.55
C GLN A 38 5.23 -16.40 -6.72
N MET A 39 6.40 -16.86 -7.20
CA MET A 39 7.70 -16.67 -6.53
C MET A 39 8.05 -15.19 -6.30
N ALA A 40 7.72 -14.31 -7.25
CA ALA A 40 7.98 -12.88 -7.12
C ALA A 40 7.19 -12.24 -5.98
N GLN A 41 5.94 -12.69 -5.74
CA GLN A 41 5.09 -12.19 -4.65
C GLN A 41 5.63 -12.68 -3.31
N LEU A 42 5.92 -13.98 -3.22
CA LEU A 42 6.52 -14.59 -2.05
C LEU A 42 7.83 -13.90 -1.66
N ASN A 43 8.74 -13.68 -2.61
CA ASN A 43 10.02 -12.99 -2.36
C ASN A 43 9.83 -11.55 -1.88
N ARG A 44 8.80 -10.85 -2.37
CA ARG A 44 8.49 -9.48 -1.93
C ARG A 44 7.98 -9.46 -0.50
N TRP A 45 7.10 -10.40 -0.15
CA TRP A 45 6.62 -10.57 1.21
C TRP A 45 7.74 -10.99 2.17
N LEU A 46 8.58 -11.96 1.80
CA LEU A 46 9.73 -12.36 2.63
C LEU A 46 10.65 -11.16 2.93
N LYS A 47 10.91 -10.33 1.91
CA LYS A 47 11.69 -9.11 2.09
C LYS A 47 11.03 -8.12 3.06
N SER A 48 9.70 -7.99 3.04
CA SER A 48 8.98 -7.07 3.94
C SER A 48 8.97 -7.55 5.40
N VAL A 49 9.03 -8.87 5.63
CA VAL A 49 9.19 -9.46 6.97
C VAL A 49 10.66 -9.68 7.38
N GLY A 50 11.61 -9.15 6.60
CA GLY A 50 13.04 -9.19 6.92
C GLY A 50 13.73 -10.54 6.64
N VAL A 51 13.08 -11.47 5.95
CA VAL A 51 13.66 -12.76 5.55
C VAL A 51 14.38 -12.60 4.22
N LEU A 52 15.71 -12.72 4.25
CA LEU A 52 16.60 -12.59 3.09
C LEU A 52 17.12 -13.96 2.64
N PRO A 53 17.45 -14.13 1.35
CA PRO A 53 18.05 -15.37 0.86
C PRO A 53 19.46 -15.56 1.44
N VAL A 54 19.78 -16.79 1.83
CA VAL A 54 21.09 -17.19 2.37
C VAL A 54 22.08 -17.48 1.24
N ALA A 55 21.56 -17.95 0.10
CA ALA A 55 22.35 -18.22 -1.10
C ALA A 55 21.52 -18.04 -2.37
N SER A 56 22.21 -17.91 -3.50
CA SER A 56 21.64 -17.93 -4.84
C SER A 56 22.24 -19.10 -5.62
N LEU A 57 21.37 -19.90 -6.24
CA LEU A 57 21.76 -20.94 -7.20
C LEU A 57 22.29 -20.30 -8.49
N ILE A 58 23.04 -21.07 -9.27
CA ILE A 58 23.72 -20.64 -10.50
C ILE A 58 22.77 -19.81 -11.39
N GLY A 59 23.23 -18.61 -11.75
CA GLY A 59 22.48 -17.67 -12.58
C GLY A 59 21.46 -16.80 -11.84
N GLU A 60 21.56 -16.66 -10.50
CA GLU A 60 20.76 -15.77 -9.63
C GLU A 60 19.23 -16.03 -9.61
N LYS A 61 18.74 -16.98 -10.40
CA LYS A 61 17.29 -17.25 -10.54
C LYS A 61 16.72 -18.02 -9.35
N GLY A 62 17.52 -18.88 -8.70
CA GLY A 62 17.07 -19.72 -7.59
C GLY A 62 17.55 -19.19 -6.25
N LYS A 63 16.67 -18.55 -5.48
CA LYS A 63 16.99 -18.12 -4.11
C LYS A 63 16.81 -19.29 -3.13
N VAL A 64 17.77 -19.43 -2.22
CA VAL A 64 17.75 -20.41 -1.14
C VAL A 64 17.56 -19.67 0.18
N TYR A 65 16.62 -20.12 0.99
CA TYR A 65 16.30 -19.50 2.27
C TYR A 65 16.58 -20.45 3.42
N ASP A 66 16.86 -19.91 4.60
CA ASP A 66 16.89 -20.69 5.83
C ASP A 66 15.47 -21.19 6.14
N ARG A 67 15.33 -22.51 6.32
CA ARG A 67 14.03 -23.14 6.54
C ARG A 67 13.39 -22.66 7.84
N LYS A 68 14.15 -22.56 8.93
CA LYS A 68 13.60 -22.20 10.24
C LYS A 68 13.07 -20.77 10.24
N LEU A 69 13.80 -19.84 9.63
CA LEU A 69 13.33 -18.46 9.47
C LEU A 69 12.08 -18.38 8.60
N PHE A 70 12.04 -19.12 7.49
CA PHE A 70 10.86 -19.19 6.64
C PHE A 70 9.63 -19.74 7.39
N GLU A 71 9.75 -20.91 8.02
CA GLU A 71 8.66 -21.55 8.77
C GLU A 71 8.16 -20.68 9.93
N ALA A 72 9.10 -20.03 10.64
CA ALA A 72 8.77 -19.09 11.71
C ALA A 72 7.96 -17.89 11.22
N THR A 73 8.03 -17.50 9.95
CA THR A 73 7.28 -16.36 9.41
C THR A 73 5.93 -16.72 8.79
N LEU A 74 5.59 -18.02 8.65
CA LEU A 74 4.35 -18.42 7.98
C LEU A 74 3.08 -17.89 8.67
N HIS A 75 3.10 -17.73 9.99
CA HIS A 75 1.97 -17.19 10.74
C HIS A 75 1.72 -15.69 10.49
N LEU A 76 2.69 -14.97 9.90
CA LEU A 76 2.58 -13.57 9.51
C LEU A 76 2.05 -13.40 8.08
N GLN A 77 1.73 -14.50 7.39
CA GLN A 77 1.20 -14.43 6.04
C GLN A 77 -0.15 -13.72 6.01
N PRO A 78 -0.43 -12.97 4.95
CA PRO A 78 -1.75 -12.41 4.76
C PRO A 78 -2.77 -13.55 4.58
N LYS A 79 -4.02 -13.32 5.00
CA LYS A 79 -5.11 -14.26 4.73
C LYS A 79 -5.19 -14.59 3.22
N PRO A 80 -5.37 -15.88 2.86
CA PRO A 80 -5.49 -16.30 1.47
C PRO A 80 -6.68 -15.63 0.78
N LEU A 81 -6.59 -15.47 -0.54
CA LEU A 81 -7.61 -14.80 -1.35
C LEU A 81 -8.99 -15.45 -1.22
N ASP A 82 -9.03 -16.77 -1.06
CA ASP A 82 -10.28 -17.54 -1.03
C ASP A 82 -11.08 -17.31 0.26
N GLU A 83 -10.41 -16.90 1.35
CA GLU A 83 -11.06 -16.48 2.60
C GLU A 83 -11.53 -15.02 2.55
N VAL A 84 -10.98 -14.22 1.63
CA VAL A 84 -11.42 -12.84 1.43
C VAL A 84 -12.70 -12.88 0.63
N VAL A 85 -13.84 -12.85 1.33
CA VAL A 85 -15.14 -12.61 0.71
C VAL A 85 -15.02 -11.29 -0.06
N PRO A 86 -15.04 -11.30 -1.41
CA PRO A 86 -14.90 -10.07 -2.16
C PRO A 86 -16.08 -9.19 -1.81
N GLY A 87 -15.78 -8.03 -1.22
CA GLY A 87 -16.81 -7.03 -0.96
C GLY A 87 -17.53 -6.71 -2.27
N LYS A 88 -18.85 -6.53 -2.21
CA LYS A 88 -19.60 -6.01 -3.36
C LYS A 88 -18.91 -4.71 -3.79
N ARG A 89 -18.62 -4.55 -5.09
CA ARG A 89 -18.03 -3.31 -5.61
C ARG A 89 -19.03 -2.19 -5.38
N GLU A 90 -18.86 -1.45 -4.30
CA GLU A 90 -19.64 -0.26 -4.04
C GLU A 90 -19.06 0.88 -4.87
N ASN A 91 -19.93 1.65 -5.54
CA ASN A 91 -19.54 2.89 -6.21
C ASN A 91 -19.28 4.02 -5.20
N HIS A 92 -18.78 3.68 -4.01
CA HIS A 92 -18.44 4.63 -2.97
C HIS A 92 -17.03 5.17 -3.19
N ARG A 93 -16.83 6.44 -2.82
CA ARG A 93 -15.49 7.03 -2.80
C ARG A 93 -14.77 6.53 -1.56
N LEU A 94 -13.71 5.75 -1.73
CA LEU A 94 -12.87 5.35 -0.61
C LEU A 94 -12.32 6.56 0.14
N SER A 95 -12.28 6.44 1.46
CA SER A 95 -11.70 7.45 2.33
C SER A 95 -10.20 7.59 2.05
N GLN A 96 -9.62 8.73 2.43
CA GLN A 96 -8.18 8.94 2.30
C GLN A 96 -7.40 7.89 3.10
N LYS A 97 -7.89 7.55 4.30
CA LYS A 97 -7.31 6.53 5.17
C LYS A 97 -7.25 5.17 4.48
N ASP A 98 -8.33 4.73 3.82
CA ASP A 98 -8.35 3.45 3.11
C ASP A 98 -7.33 3.39 1.97
N LYS A 99 -7.11 4.52 1.27
CA LYS A 99 -6.08 4.59 0.23
C LYS A 99 -4.67 4.49 0.82
N GLU A 100 -4.44 5.13 1.96
CA GLU A 100 -3.16 5.07 2.68
C GLU A 100 -2.88 3.65 3.19
N GLU A 101 -3.89 2.99 3.77
CA GLU A 101 -3.82 1.58 4.15
C GLU A 101 -3.58 0.67 2.95
N ALA A 102 -4.23 0.94 1.81
CA ALA A 102 -4.01 0.20 0.57
C ALA A 102 -2.55 0.27 0.11
N VAL A 103 -1.97 1.48 0.12
CA VAL A 103 -0.57 1.70 -0.27
C VAL A 103 0.38 1.07 0.73
N ALA A 104 0.12 1.19 2.03
CA ALA A 104 0.90 0.54 3.08
C ALA A 104 0.91 -0.99 2.91
N ALA A 105 -0.24 -1.59 2.61
CA ALA A 105 -0.38 -3.02 2.33
C ALA A 105 0.43 -3.45 1.09
N VAL A 106 0.43 -2.65 0.01
CA VAL A 106 1.28 -2.93 -1.16
C VAL A 106 2.77 -2.86 -0.79
N LYS A 107 3.18 -1.87 0.01
CA LYS A 107 4.56 -1.75 0.49
C LYS A 107 4.98 -2.91 1.41
N SER A 108 4.04 -3.46 2.18
CA SER A 108 4.27 -4.66 2.98
C SER A 108 4.32 -5.95 2.14
N GLY A 109 4.28 -5.85 0.81
CA GLY A 109 4.51 -6.94 -0.11
C GLY A 109 3.25 -7.57 -0.71
N LEU A 110 2.05 -7.11 -0.32
CA LEU A 110 0.82 -7.54 -1.00
C LEU A 110 0.78 -7.05 -2.44
N THR A 111 0.15 -7.82 -3.32
CA THR A 111 -0.06 -7.34 -4.68
C THR A 111 -1.22 -6.34 -4.73
N PRO A 112 -1.20 -5.38 -5.66
CA PRO A 112 -2.34 -4.49 -5.88
C PRO A 112 -3.66 -5.24 -6.10
N HIS A 113 -3.61 -6.44 -6.67
CA HIS A 113 -4.79 -7.29 -6.86
C HIS A 113 -5.39 -7.77 -5.53
N HIS A 114 -4.56 -8.27 -4.60
CA HIS A 114 -5.01 -8.70 -3.28
C HIS A 114 -5.66 -7.56 -2.51
N VAL A 115 -5.00 -6.39 -2.52
CA VAL A 115 -5.50 -5.19 -1.83
C VAL A 115 -6.80 -4.69 -2.45
N ALA A 116 -6.89 -4.69 -3.79
CA ALA A 116 -8.07 -4.25 -4.51
C ALA A 116 -9.30 -5.13 -4.26
N GLN A 117 -9.12 -6.45 -4.18
CA GLN A 117 -10.21 -7.38 -3.85
C GLN A 117 -10.75 -7.16 -2.44
N ARG A 118 -9.87 -6.87 -1.47
CA ARG A 118 -10.26 -6.55 -0.08
C ARG A 118 -11.05 -5.24 0.01
N LEU A 119 -10.64 -4.23 -0.75
CA LEU A 119 -11.26 -2.89 -0.74
C LEU A 119 -12.42 -2.74 -1.74
N GLY A 120 -12.73 -3.76 -2.53
CA GLY A 120 -13.79 -3.68 -3.55
C GLY A 120 -13.47 -2.72 -4.71
N VAL A 121 -12.19 -2.46 -5.02
CA VAL A 121 -11.77 -1.55 -6.10
C VAL A 121 -11.08 -2.27 -7.26
N HIS A 122 -10.85 -1.54 -8.35
CA HIS A 122 -10.07 -2.07 -9.47
C HIS A 122 -8.57 -2.07 -9.16
N HIS A 123 -7.86 -3.16 -9.44
CA HIS A 123 -6.44 -3.32 -9.13
C HIS A 123 -5.54 -2.24 -9.77
N CYS A 124 -5.85 -1.79 -10.99
CA CYS A 124 -5.12 -0.67 -11.62
C CYS A 124 -5.20 0.63 -10.80
N THR A 125 -6.28 0.85 -10.06
CA THR A 125 -6.43 2.03 -9.21
C THR A 125 -5.46 1.96 -8.03
N VAL A 126 -5.37 0.80 -7.37
CA VAL A 126 -4.40 0.58 -6.29
C VAL A 126 -2.96 0.69 -6.81
N ALA A 127 -2.68 0.13 -7.99
CA ALA A 127 -1.36 0.23 -8.61
C ALA A 127 -0.97 1.69 -8.92
N LYS A 128 -1.92 2.52 -9.38
CA LYS A 128 -1.69 3.96 -9.56
C LYS A 128 -1.36 4.65 -8.26
N TRP A 129 -2.10 4.38 -7.17
CA TRP A 129 -1.80 4.98 -5.86
C TRP A 129 -0.43 4.58 -5.34
N ALA A 130 -0.06 3.29 -5.47
CA ALA A 130 1.25 2.82 -5.06
C ALA A 130 2.37 3.49 -5.87
N LYS A 131 2.21 3.62 -7.19
CA LYS A 131 3.17 4.32 -8.06
C LYS A 131 3.29 5.81 -7.73
N GLU A 132 2.17 6.51 -7.57
CA GLU A 132 2.17 7.93 -7.17
C GLU A 132 2.85 8.13 -5.81
N PHE A 133 2.66 7.20 -4.87
CA PHE A 133 3.34 7.21 -3.59
C PHE A 133 4.84 6.95 -3.71
N GLU A 134 5.28 6.03 -4.58
CA GLU A 134 6.71 5.80 -4.84
C GLU A 134 7.39 7.04 -5.44
N GLU A 135 6.69 7.78 -6.31
CA GLU A 135 7.20 8.99 -6.95
C GLU A 135 7.21 10.22 -6.03
N THR A 136 6.16 10.40 -5.20
CA THR A 136 5.96 11.63 -4.42
C THR A 136 6.16 11.47 -2.91
N GLY A 137 6.24 10.24 -2.42
CA GLY A 137 6.23 9.91 -1.00
C GLY A 137 4.87 10.12 -0.31
N ARG A 138 3.80 10.45 -1.05
CA ARG A 138 2.46 10.74 -0.50
C ARG A 138 1.36 10.11 -1.34
N VAL A 139 0.27 9.70 -0.69
CA VAL A 139 -0.92 9.22 -1.40
C VAL A 139 -1.71 10.42 -1.87
N ARG A 140 -2.03 10.46 -3.17
CA ARG A 140 -2.80 11.56 -3.74
C ARG A 140 -4.12 11.74 -3.00
N PRO A 141 -4.38 12.93 -2.44
CA PRO A 141 -5.50 13.09 -1.56
C PRO A 141 -6.82 13.02 -2.33
N VAL A 142 -7.89 12.58 -1.67
CA VAL A 142 -9.22 12.52 -2.27
C VAL A 142 -9.73 13.94 -2.56
N GLY A 143 -10.01 14.25 -3.83
CA GLY A 143 -10.69 15.48 -4.22
C GLY A 143 -9.77 16.61 -4.69
N LYS A 144 -10.39 17.62 -5.34
CA LYS A 144 -9.67 18.76 -5.95
C LYS A 144 -9.08 19.73 -4.93
N LEU A 145 -9.68 19.81 -3.75
CA LEU A 145 -9.33 20.80 -2.72
C LEU A 145 -8.24 20.33 -1.76
N ALA A 146 -8.04 19.02 -1.64
CA ALA A 146 -7.13 18.49 -0.62
C ALA A 146 -5.66 18.94 -0.75
N PRO A 147 -5.09 19.15 -1.95
CA PRO A 147 -3.77 19.78 -2.08
C PRO A 147 -3.70 21.21 -1.52
N TRP A 148 -4.84 21.88 -1.37
CA TRP A 148 -4.98 23.25 -0.91
C TRP A 148 -5.39 23.36 0.55
N ALA A 149 -5.42 22.25 1.30
CA ALA A 149 -5.85 22.22 2.69
C ALA A 149 -5.13 23.29 3.54
N ALA A 150 -3.80 23.33 3.50
CA ALA A 150 -3.01 24.28 4.28
C ALA A 150 -3.28 25.74 3.88
N ALA A 151 -3.44 26.03 2.59
CA ALA A 151 -3.76 27.37 2.11
C ALA A 151 -5.16 27.83 2.57
N ILE A 152 -6.13 26.91 2.54
CA ILE A 152 -7.49 27.17 3.04
C ILE A 152 -7.47 27.44 4.55
N VAL A 153 -6.73 26.63 5.33
CA VAL A 153 -6.55 26.86 6.77
C VAL A 153 -5.97 28.25 7.05
N ALA A 154 -4.90 28.62 6.35
CA ALA A 154 -4.28 29.95 6.51
C ALA A 154 -5.24 31.09 6.14
N MET A 155 -6.08 30.92 5.11
CA MET A 155 -7.11 31.90 4.75
C MET A 155 -8.20 32.05 5.81
N ILE A 156 -8.55 30.98 6.52
CA ILE A 156 -9.54 31.00 7.61
C ILE A 156 -8.92 31.64 8.85
N GLU A 157 -7.70 31.25 9.23
CA GLU A 157 -7.00 31.78 10.41
C GLU A 157 -6.69 33.28 10.26
N ALA A 158 -6.43 33.77 9.04
CA ALA A 158 -6.22 35.18 8.76
C ALA A 158 -7.49 36.05 8.88
N ASP A 159 -8.68 35.46 8.70
CA ASP A 159 -9.96 36.17 8.80
C ASP A 159 -11.10 35.22 9.23
N PRO A 160 -11.17 34.88 10.54
CA PRO A 160 -12.15 33.90 11.05
C PRO A 160 -13.60 34.37 10.95
N ALA A 161 -13.82 35.68 10.81
CA ALA A 161 -15.14 36.30 10.68
C ALA A 161 -15.70 36.25 9.27
N ARG A 162 -14.88 35.91 8.28
CA ARG A 162 -15.31 35.81 6.89
C ARG A 162 -16.34 34.70 6.72
N SER A 163 -17.38 34.97 5.93
CA SER A 163 -18.36 33.93 5.58
C SER A 163 -17.73 32.84 4.70
N ALA A 164 -18.21 31.60 4.84
CA ALA A 164 -17.79 30.47 4.01
C ALA A 164 -17.87 30.77 2.50
N HIS A 165 -18.95 31.44 2.08
CA HIS A 165 -19.19 31.81 0.69
C HIS A 165 -18.19 32.85 0.18
N ALA A 166 -17.86 33.87 1.00
CA ALA A 166 -16.86 34.86 0.62
C ALA A 166 -15.46 34.25 0.51
N LEU A 167 -15.11 33.35 1.45
CA LEU A 167 -13.85 32.62 1.42
C LEU A 167 -13.74 31.71 0.19
N TRP A 168 -14.81 30.97 -0.12
CA TRP A 168 -14.93 30.16 -1.34
C TRP A 168 -14.75 30.97 -2.62
N LYS A 169 -15.45 32.11 -2.76
CA LYS A 169 -15.36 32.97 -3.96
C LYS A 169 -13.93 33.48 -4.15
N LYS A 170 -13.31 33.99 -3.08
CA LYS A 170 -11.92 34.47 -3.10
C LYS A 170 -10.94 33.33 -3.43
N PHE A 171 -11.14 32.13 -2.88
CA PHE A 171 -10.31 30.97 -3.16
C PHE A 171 -10.36 30.55 -4.64
N ASN A 172 -11.57 30.48 -5.22
CA ASN A 172 -11.74 30.16 -6.64
C ASN A 172 -11.13 31.23 -7.55
N GLU A 173 -11.24 32.50 -7.19
CA GLU A 173 -10.66 33.63 -7.93
C GLU A 173 -9.12 33.58 -7.94
N ILE A 174 -8.51 33.42 -6.76
CA ILE A 174 -7.04 33.37 -6.61
C ILE A 174 -6.45 32.18 -7.35
N ASN A 175 -7.05 31.00 -7.19
CA ASN A 175 -6.49 29.75 -7.73
C ASN A 175 -7.02 29.39 -9.12
N LYS A 176 -7.92 30.20 -9.69
CA LYS A 176 -8.62 29.95 -10.96
C LYS A 176 -9.27 28.55 -11.02
N LEU A 177 -9.85 28.12 -9.89
CA LEU A 177 -10.49 26.82 -9.76
C LEU A 177 -12.01 26.93 -9.87
N THR A 178 -12.63 25.93 -10.48
CA THR A 178 -14.10 25.77 -10.53
C THR A 178 -14.52 24.66 -9.58
N VAL A 179 -14.71 25.02 -8.31
CA VAL A 179 -15.24 24.11 -7.28
C VAL A 179 -16.59 24.61 -6.80
N ALA A 180 -17.59 23.73 -6.71
CA ALA A 180 -18.89 24.06 -6.17
C ALA A 180 -18.80 24.42 -4.67
N TYR A 181 -19.61 25.39 -4.23
CA TYR A 181 -19.65 25.84 -2.84
C TYR A 181 -19.92 24.68 -1.87
N THR A 182 -20.83 23.76 -2.20
CA THR A 182 -21.16 22.59 -1.38
C THR A 182 -19.94 21.69 -1.14
N THR A 183 -19.16 21.41 -2.18
CA THR A 183 -17.91 20.65 -2.09
C THR A 183 -16.88 21.37 -1.23
N PHE A 184 -16.78 22.69 -1.37
CA PHE A 184 -15.86 23.50 -0.57
C PHE A 184 -16.25 23.53 0.91
N SER A 185 -17.52 23.73 1.20
CA SER A 185 -18.08 23.71 2.57
C SER A 185 -17.91 22.34 3.22
N ALA A 186 -18.17 21.25 2.51
CA ALA A 186 -17.95 19.89 3.01
C ALA A 186 -16.47 19.63 3.30
N PHE A 187 -15.57 20.10 2.42
CA PHE A 187 -14.13 19.98 2.64
C PHE A 187 -13.66 20.78 3.85
N MET A 188 -14.21 21.98 4.10
CA MET A 188 -13.92 22.75 5.32
C MET A 188 -14.29 21.98 6.60
N ALA A 189 -15.44 21.30 6.60
CA ALA A 189 -15.84 20.44 7.70
C ALA A 189 -14.88 19.25 7.87
N GLU A 190 -14.44 18.64 6.77
CA GLU A 190 -13.47 17.53 6.77
C GLU A 190 -12.11 17.92 7.39
N ILE A 191 -11.62 19.14 7.14
CA ILE A 191 -10.39 19.65 7.75
C ILE A 191 -10.58 20.17 9.20
N GLY A 192 -11.78 20.00 9.76
CA GLY A 192 -12.10 20.29 11.16
C GLY A 192 -12.62 21.70 11.42
N PHE A 193 -13.06 22.45 10.41
CA PHE A 193 -13.65 23.77 10.62
C PHE A 193 -15.18 23.69 10.61
N SER A 194 -15.81 24.24 11.64
CA SER A 194 -17.26 24.44 11.67
C SER A 194 -17.58 25.89 12.04
N ARG A 195 -18.78 26.36 11.68
CA ARG A 195 -19.25 27.68 12.11
C ARG A 195 -19.95 27.55 13.44
N ASP A 196 -19.57 28.38 14.40
CA ASP A 196 -20.30 28.49 15.65
C ASP A 196 -21.67 29.11 15.36
N PRO A 197 -22.78 28.46 15.75
CA PRO A 197 -24.12 29.00 15.53
C PRO A 197 -24.37 30.32 16.25
N THR A 198 -23.65 30.61 17.34
CA THR A 198 -23.84 31.81 18.16
C THR A 198 -23.07 32.99 17.59
N THR A 199 -21.78 32.82 17.35
CA THR A 199 -20.90 33.91 16.88
C THR A 199 -20.83 34.02 15.36
N GLY A 200 -21.20 32.96 14.64
CA GLY A 200 -21.03 32.87 13.18
C GLY A 200 -19.58 32.75 12.74
N LEU A 201 -18.61 32.70 13.65
CA LEU A 201 -17.19 32.59 13.36
C LEU A 201 -16.80 31.15 13.07
N PHE A 202 -15.75 30.97 12.28
CA PHE A 202 -15.12 29.66 12.13
C PHE A 202 -14.35 29.28 13.40
N HIS A 203 -14.57 28.07 13.90
CA HIS A 203 -13.80 27.50 14.99
C HIS A 203 -13.36 26.08 14.67
N ARG A 204 -12.30 25.62 15.35
CA ARG A 204 -11.74 24.27 15.24
C ARG A 204 -11.93 23.57 16.59
N PRO A 205 -12.81 22.57 16.71
CA PRO A 205 -13.19 22.00 18.00
C PRO A 205 -12.04 21.28 18.73
N ASP A 206 -10.98 20.88 18.01
CA ASP A 206 -9.88 20.08 18.56
C ASP A 206 -8.67 20.89 19.07
N ARG A 207 -8.75 22.23 19.13
CA ARG A 207 -7.73 23.09 19.77
C ARG A 207 -8.26 23.63 21.10
N HIS A 208 -8.29 22.78 22.12
CA HIS A 208 -8.45 23.17 23.53
C HIS A 208 -7.15 22.89 24.29
#